data_AF-K5VY96-F1
#
_entry.id   AF-K5VY96-F1
#
_cell.length_a   1.000
_cell.length_b   1.000
_cell.length_c   1.000
_cell.angle_alpha   90.00
_cell.angle_beta   90.00
_cell.angle_gamma   90.00
#
_symmetry.space_group_name_H-M   'P 1'
#
loop_
_entity.id
_entity.type
_entity.pdbx_description
1 polymer ?
#
loop_
_entity_poly.entity_id
_entity_poly.type
_entity_poly.pdbx_seq_one_letter_code
_entity_poly.pdbx_strand_id
1 'polypeptide(L)'
;MVEAFTRHSKFYMHDGDCVLRIEATLFRIHRFILSRDSSAFEDMFCMPAGDDDRDLPREGYSDDHPIVLEGETASDFEALLVILYALPAEQHELRSNPANICQLLTVAQMANKYHFVTTTAWAMTALCEVTECPAEPWRAYRAMYYPPEPAWSKAPILRRIIEVALLCGHKRLCDHAVEKWVQLILVGFANPVYAMDVADQHGLARLRGVSYYETLIACNERLECAYEPLLAADGGERHTMTPPQRARLLSGFFSLVRRWEQIRETPPTFARPEGCTYHAHGCLSTWNSIWKTTTKNDLMVHRPAVDVLGRLRMMQELLEADSDLRLALTPSCRRAAMESVKELFMREEDNIAAHFQDLTVAPAQSEP
;
A
#
# COMPACT_ATOMS: atom_id res chain seq x y z
N MET A 1 -36.64 17.53 -25.77
CA MET A 1 -36.79 16.10 -25.40
C MET A 1 -36.98 16.09 -23.91
N VAL A 2 -38.11 15.57 -23.41
CA VAL A 2 -38.30 15.41 -21.95
C VAL A 2 -37.42 14.24 -21.54
N GLU A 3 -36.40 14.48 -20.73
CA GLU A 3 -35.59 13.39 -20.17
C GLU A 3 -36.51 12.48 -19.36
N ALA A 4 -36.66 11.23 -19.79
CA ALA A 4 -37.46 10.25 -19.05
C ALA A 4 -36.62 9.74 -17.88
N PHE A 5 -36.88 10.27 -16.70
CA PHE A 5 -36.22 9.80 -15.48
C PHE A 5 -36.79 8.46 -15.01
N THR A 6 -35.91 7.56 -14.58
CA THR A 6 -36.28 6.25 -14.05
C THR A 6 -36.25 6.27 -12.53
N ARG A 7 -37.30 5.76 -11.88
CA ARG A 7 -37.33 5.64 -10.42
C ARG A 7 -36.50 4.43 -9.98
N HIS A 8 -35.66 4.62 -8.96
CA HIS A 8 -34.85 3.52 -8.43
C HIS A 8 -35.74 2.42 -7.83
N SER A 9 -35.41 1.16 -8.08
CA SER A 9 -36.25 0.01 -7.66
C SER A 9 -36.38 -0.13 -6.14
N LYS A 10 -35.28 0.02 -5.41
CA LYS A 10 -35.21 -0.13 -3.95
C LYS A 10 -35.34 1.20 -3.18
N PHE A 11 -34.62 2.24 -3.59
CA PHE A 11 -34.52 3.53 -2.89
C PHE A 11 -35.44 4.61 -3.45
N TYR A 12 -36.60 4.21 -3.97
CA TYR A 12 -37.71 5.11 -4.25
C TYR A 12 -38.88 4.75 -3.32
N MET A 13 -38.82 5.30 -2.10
CA MET A 13 -39.72 4.98 -1.00
C MET A 13 -40.95 5.90 -1.03
N HIS A 14 -42.14 5.34 -0.83
CA HIS A 14 -43.39 6.11 -0.86
C HIS A 14 -43.47 7.12 0.31
N ASP A 15 -42.93 6.75 1.46
CA ASP A 15 -42.85 7.56 2.69
C ASP A 15 -41.63 8.49 2.73
N GLY A 16 -40.75 8.46 1.73
CA GLY A 16 -39.63 9.37 1.62
C GLY A 16 -40.06 10.83 1.43
N ASP A 17 -39.34 11.74 2.07
CA ASP A 17 -39.55 13.19 2.11
C ASP A 17 -38.42 13.98 1.41
N CYS A 18 -37.53 13.28 0.69
CA CYS A 18 -36.47 13.87 -0.13
C CYS A 18 -36.38 13.15 -1.49
N VAL A 19 -36.44 13.89 -2.59
CA VAL A 19 -36.21 13.39 -3.95
C VAL A 19 -34.85 13.89 -4.44
N LEU A 20 -33.97 12.98 -4.84
CA LEU A 20 -32.67 13.28 -5.44
C LEU A 20 -32.61 12.73 -6.86
N ARG A 21 -31.94 13.46 -7.74
CA ARG A 21 -31.64 13.05 -9.12
C ARG A 21 -30.15 12.85 -9.28
N ILE A 22 -29.77 11.64 -9.69
CA ILE A 22 -28.40 11.28 -10.06
C ILE A 22 -28.47 10.62 -11.43
N GLU A 23 -27.74 11.19 -12.40
CA GLU A 23 -27.85 10.80 -13.81
C GLU A 23 -29.33 10.80 -14.27
N ALA A 24 -29.80 9.71 -14.87
CA ALA A 24 -31.20 9.53 -15.27
C ALA A 24 -32.07 8.83 -14.20
N THR A 25 -31.59 8.74 -12.95
CA THR A 25 -32.25 7.99 -11.87
C THR A 25 -32.75 8.90 -10.75
N LEU A 26 -34.01 8.70 -10.35
CA LEU A 26 -34.61 9.37 -9.19
C LEU A 26 -34.59 8.45 -7.97
N PHE A 27 -34.11 9.00 -6.86
CA PHE A 27 -34.14 8.41 -5.53
C PHE A 27 -35.15 9.18 -4.69
N ARG A 28 -35.98 8.47 -3.93
CA ARG A 28 -36.90 9.07 -2.95
C ARG A 28 -36.64 8.43 -1.59
N ILE A 29 -36.06 9.19 -0.68
CA ILE A 29 -35.53 8.69 0.59
C ILE A 29 -35.84 9.65 1.74
N HIS A 30 -35.54 9.22 2.96
CA HIS A 30 -35.79 9.99 4.17
C HIS A 30 -34.69 11.03 4.43
N ARG A 31 -35.05 12.32 4.51
CA ARG A 31 -34.18 13.45 4.89
C ARG A 31 -33.46 13.16 6.20
N PHE A 32 -34.16 12.55 7.15
CA PHE A 32 -33.58 12.17 8.44
C PHE A 32 -32.33 11.30 8.27
N ILE A 33 -32.34 10.31 7.36
CA ILE A 33 -31.20 9.42 7.13
C ILE A 33 -30.02 10.19 6.53
N LEU A 34 -30.29 11.08 5.58
CA LEU A 34 -29.27 11.94 4.99
C LEU A 34 -28.71 12.95 5.98
N SER A 35 -29.51 13.45 6.92
CA SER A 35 -29.10 14.46 7.91
C SER A 35 -28.34 13.88 9.11
N ARG A 36 -28.05 12.57 9.10
CA ARG A 36 -27.29 11.95 10.20
C ARG A 36 -25.83 12.39 10.12
N ASP A 37 -25.16 12.31 11.27
CA ASP A 37 -23.70 12.37 11.35
C ASP A 37 -23.09 13.71 10.90
N SER A 38 -23.86 14.81 10.99
CA SER A 38 -23.42 16.13 10.53
C SER A 38 -22.93 16.12 9.08
N SER A 39 -23.66 15.37 8.25
CA SER A 39 -23.38 15.28 6.83
C SER A 39 -23.55 16.62 6.14
N ALA A 40 -23.00 16.74 4.95
CA ALA A 40 -23.22 17.89 4.07
C ALA A 40 -24.71 18.12 3.75
N PHE A 41 -25.55 17.08 3.83
CA PHE A 41 -26.98 17.20 3.61
C PHE A 41 -27.70 17.88 4.79
N GLU A 42 -27.25 17.67 6.03
CA GLU A 42 -27.81 18.36 7.20
C GLU A 42 -27.68 19.89 7.03
N ASP A 43 -26.47 20.35 6.72
CA ASP A 43 -26.19 21.77 6.46
C ASP A 43 -27.04 22.29 5.28
N MET A 44 -27.10 21.52 4.19
CA MET A 44 -27.88 21.88 3.00
C MET A 44 -29.37 22.06 3.33
N PHE A 45 -29.92 21.22 4.20
CA PHE A 45 -31.31 21.28 4.61
C PHE A 45 -31.62 22.41 5.60
N CYS A 46 -30.61 22.90 6.32
CA CYS A 46 -30.69 24.01 7.26
C CYS A 46 -30.55 25.39 6.61
N MET A 47 -30.10 25.47 5.35
CA MET A 47 -30.00 26.74 4.64
C MET A 47 -31.40 27.37 4.43
N PRO A 48 -31.59 28.66 4.75
CA PRO A 48 -32.86 29.34 4.51
C PRO A 48 -33.13 29.42 2.99
N ALA A 49 -34.37 29.11 2.59
CA ALA A 49 -34.81 29.42 1.23
C ALA A 49 -34.72 30.94 1.04
N GLY A 50 -34.08 31.40 -0.04
CA GLY A 50 -33.90 32.83 -0.30
C GLY A 50 -35.22 33.60 -0.25
N ASP A 51 -35.19 34.82 0.27
CA ASP A 51 -36.38 35.66 0.52
C ASP A 51 -37.24 35.96 -0.73
N ASP A 52 -36.72 35.71 -1.93
CA ASP A 52 -37.40 35.89 -3.22
C ASP A 52 -38.28 34.69 -3.63
N ASP A 53 -38.30 33.59 -2.86
CA ASP A 53 -38.69 32.26 -3.35
C ASP A 53 -39.96 31.67 -2.70
N ARG A 54 -40.89 32.51 -2.24
CA ARG A 54 -42.12 32.05 -1.56
C ARG A 54 -43.08 31.26 -2.46
N ASP A 55 -42.95 31.40 -3.78
CA ASP A 55 -43.83 30.80 -4.78
C ASP A 55 -43.17 29.69 -5.62
N LEU A 56 -41.87 29.39 -5.43
CA LEU A 56 -41.19 28.30 -6.14
C LEU A 56 -41.20 26.99 -5.33
N PRO A 57 -41.36 25.82 -5.99
CA PRO A 57 -41.34 24.54 -5.30
C PRO A 57 -39.97 24.29 -4.66
N ARG A 58 -39.97 23.99 -3.37
CA ARG A 58 -38.75 23.71 -2.61
C ARG A 58 -37.98 22.55 -3.23
N GLU A 59 -36.69 22.75 -3.48
CA GLU A 59 -35.82 21.72 -4.05
C GLU A 59 -35.84 20.44 -3.21
N GLY A 60 -35.98 19.30 -3.88
CA GLY A 60 -36.02 17.97 -3.28
C GLY A 60 -37.39 17.51 -2.78
N TYR A 61 -38.48 18.27 -2.98
CA TYR A 61 -39.82 17.86 -2.52
C TYR A 61 -40.63 17.06 -3.55
N SER A 62 -40.28 17.12 -4.84
CA SER A 62 -41.01 16.41 -5.90
C SER A 62 -40.09 15.92 -7.02
N ASP A 63 -40.61 15.02 -7.84
CA ASP A 63 -39.94 14.50 -9.05
C ASP A 63 -39.65 15.62 -10.07
N ASP A 64 -40.46 16.69 -10.07
CA ASP A 64 -40.31 17.84 -10.97
C ASP A 64 -39.22 18.81 -10.49
N HIS A 65 -38.92 18.82 -9.19
CA HIS A 65 -37.90 19.68 -8.57
C HIS A 65 -37.01 18.86 -7.61
N PRO A 66 -36.25 17.87 -8.11
CA PRO A 66 -35.38 17.04 -7.29
C PRO A 66 -34.07 17.78 -6.95
N ILE A 67 -33.40 17.38 -5.86
CA ILE A 67 -32.02 17.80 -5.60
C ILE A 67 -31.11 17.10 -6.60
N VAL A 68 -30.40 17.86 -7.43
CA VAL A 68 -29.53 17.30 -8.46
C VAL A 68 -28.12 17.09 -7.91
N LEU A 69 -27.64 15.85 -7.90
CA LEU A 69 -26.27 15.52 -7.54
C LEU A 69 -25.47 15.25 -8.81
N GLU A 70 -24.63 16.21 -9.19
CA GLU A 70 -23.75 16.10 -10.36
C GLU A 70 -22.42 15.42 -10.00
N GLY A 71 -21.87 14.66 -10.97
CA GLY A 71 -20.58 13.99 -10.83
C GLY A 71 -20.60 12.67 -10.06
N GLU A 72 -21.79 12.15 -9.72
CA GLU A 72 -21.97 10.83 -9.12
C GLU A 72 -22.66 9.86 -10.06
N THR A 73 -22.34 8.58 -9.92
CA THR A 73 -23.09 7.50 -10.58
C THR A 73 -24.24 7.05 -9.69
N ALA A 74 -25.34 6.60 -10.30
CA ALA A 74 -26.47 6.07 -9.53
C ALA A 74 -26.05 4.86 -8.67
N SER A 75 -25.12 4.03 -9.16
CA SER A 75 -24.59 2.87 -8.43
C SER A 75 -23.74 3.25 -7.22
N ASP A 76 -22.93 4.32 -7.32
CA ASP A 76 -22.09 4.74 -6.20
C ASP A 76 -22.94 5.31 -5.05
N PHE A 77 -23.96 6.09 -5.40
CA PHE A 77 -24.91 6.60 -4.40
C PHE A 77 -25.78 5.49 -3.81
N GLU A 78 -26.20 4.51 -4.62
CA GLU A 78 -26.89 3.32 -4.13
C GLU A 78 -26.06 2.60 -3.05
N ALA A 79 -24.75 2.41 -3.28
CA ALA A 79 -23.87 1.77 -2.31
C ALA A 79 -23.82 2.54 -0.97
N LEU A 80 -23.80 3.88 -1.01
CA LEU A 80 -23.92 4.71 0.19
C LEU A 80 -25.27 4.50 0.90
N LEU A 81 -26.38 4.48 0.16
CA LEU A 81 -27.70 4.26 0.75
C LEU A 81 -27.84 2.87 1.36
N VAL A 82 -27.26 1.84 0.73
CA VAL A 82 -27.23 0.48 1.28
C VAL A 82 -26.65 0.48 2.69
N ILE A 83 -25.54 1.19 2.93
CA ILE A 83 -24.95 1.22 4.28
C ILE A 83 -25.73 2.11 5.26
N LEU A 84 -26.26 3.26 4.81
CA LEU A 84 -26.98 4.19 5.69
C LEU A 84 -28.30 3.59 6.22
N TYR A 85 -28.92 2.71 5.44
CA TYR A 85 -30.13 1.96 5.81
C TYR A 85 -29.85 0.57 6.38
N ALA A 86 -28.61 0.07 6.35
CA ALA A 86 -28.27 -1.29 6.76
C ALA A 86 -28.49 -1.52 8.26
N LEU A 87 -29.08 -2.67 8.57
CA LEU A 87 -29.18 -3.22 9.93
C LEU A 87 -27.83 -3.78 10.39
N PRO A 88 -27.59 -3.93 11.72
CA PRO A 88 -26.30 -4.43 12.23
C PRO A 88 -25.84 -5.77 11.64
N ALA A 89 -26.75 -6.68 11.32
CA ALA A 89 -26.42 -7.97 10.70
C ALA A 89 -25.92 -7.80 9.25
N GLU A 90 -26.54 -6.92 8.48
CA GLU A 90 -26.16 -6.62 7.09
C GLU A 90 -24.81 -5.89 7.05
N GLN A 91 -24.56 -4.97 8.00
CA GLN A 91 -23.25 -4.33 8.17
C GLN A 91 -22.16 -5.36 8.50
N HIS A 92 -22.47 -6.35 9.35
CA HIS A 92 -21.54 -7.41 9.67
C HIS A 92 -21.22 -8.28 8.45
N GLU A 93 -22.21 -8.64 7.65
CA GLU A 93 -22.00 -9.39 6.41
C GLU A 93 -21.10 -8.62 5.42
N LEU A 94 -21.36 -7.32 5.25
CA LEU A 94 -20.58 -6.46 4.35
C LEU A 94 -19.09 -6.46 4.68
N ARG A 95 -18.75 -6.30 5.97
CA ARG A 95 -17.35 -6.24 6.43
C ARG A 95 -16.66 -7.60 6.58
N SER A 96 -17.42 -8.69 6.57
CA SER A 96 -16.86 -10.05 6.77
C SER A 96 -16.54 -10.77 5.47
N ASN A 97 -17.08 -10.31 4.35
CA ASN A 97 -16.90 -10.96 3.04
C ASN A 97 -15.94 -10.14 2.15
N PRO A 98 -14.72 -10.66 1.85
CA PRO A 98 -13.76 -9.98 0.99
C PRO A 98 -14.24 -9.69 -0.44
N ALA A 99 -15.31 -10.35 -0.91
CA ALA A 99 -15.93 -10.04 -2.19
C ALA A 99 -16.52 -8.62 -2.25
N ASN A 100 -16.83 -8.03 -1.09
CA ASN A 100 -17.44 -6.69 -1.00
C ASN A 100 -16.41 -5.56 -1.06
N ILE A 101 -15.13 -5.84 -1.34
CA ILE A 101 -14.06 -4.83 -1.34
C ILE A 101 -14.39 -3.60 -2.19
N CYS A 102 -14.91 -3.79 -3.41
CA CYS A 102 -15.26 -2.69 -4.30
C CYS A 102 -16.40 -1.83 -3.72
N GLN A 103 -17.42 -2.48 -3.16
CA GLN A 103 -18.55 -1.79 -2.53
C GLN A 103 -18.10 -1.00 -1.30
N LEU A 104 -17.23 -1.57 -0.46
CA LEU A 104 -16.66 -0.88 0.71
C LEU A 104 -15.82 0.33 0.32
N LEU A 105 -15.06 0.24 -0.78
CA LEU A 105 -14.28 1.37 -1.32
C LEU A 105 -15.19 2.50 -1.80
N THR A 106 -16.25 2.17 -2.53
CA THR A 106 -17.27 3.15 -2.94
C THR A 106 -17.94 3.79 -1.73
N VAL A 107 -18.37 2.98 -0.74
CA VAL A 107 -18.98 3.49 0.50
C VAL A 107 -18.05 4.45 1.21
N ALA A 108 -16.77 4.10 1.38
CA ALA A 108 -15.77 4.95 1.99
C ALA A 108 -15.61 6.29 1.27
N GLN A 109 -15.48 6.26 -0.06
CA GLN A 109 -15.32 7.45 -0.89
C GLN A 109 -16.54 8.38 -0.78
N MET A 110 -17.75 7.81 -0.87
CA MET A 110 -19.01 8.55 -0.82
C MET A 110 -19.30 9.09 0.57
N ALA A 111 -19.11 8.29 1.62
CA ALA A 111 -19.26 8.72 3.00
C ALA A 111 -18.30 9.87 3.32
N ASN A 112 -17.06 9.80 2.84
CA ASN A 112 -16.09 10.88 3.01
C ASN A 112 -16.50 12.14 2.23
N LYS A 113 -16.96 12.02 0.98
CA LYS A 113 -17.42 13.17 0.17
C LYS A 113 -18.58 13.92 0.83
N TYR A 114 -19.56 13.20 1.36
CA TYR A 114 -20.75 13.79 1.99
C TYR A 114 -20.61 13.98 3.51
N HIS A 115 -19.41 13.81 4.06
CA HIS A 115 -19.09 14.03 5.46
C HIS A 115 -19.84 13.14 6.47
N PHE A 116 -20.19 11.90 6.10
CA PHE A 116 -20.68 10.89 7.05
C PHE A 116 -19.51 10.27 7.84
N VAL A 117 -18.98 11.01 8.81
CA VAL A 117 -17.73 10.69 9.55
C VAL A 117 -17.72 9.28 10.15
N THR A 118 -18.78 8.88 10.87
CA THR A 118 -18.90 7.56 11.49
C THR A 118 -19.00 6.45 10.45
N THR A 119 -19.66 6.69 9.32
CA THR A 119 -19.78 5.71 8.23
C THR A 119 -18.44 5.57 7.49
N THR A 120 -17.70 6.66 7.30
CA THR A 120 -16.33 6.63 6.77
C THR A 120 -15.42 5.82 7.69
N ALA A 121 -15.43 6.07 9.01
CA ALA A 121 -14.62 5.33 9.97
C ALA A 121 -14.98 3.83 10.02
N TRP A 122 -16.27 3.51 9.93
CA TRP A 122 -16.75 2.14 9.80
C TRP A 122 -16.22 1.48 8.53
N ALA A 123 -16.31 2.15 7.37
CA ALA A 123 -15.85 1.63 6.10
C ALA A 123 -14.32 1.40 6.09
N MET A 124 -13.53 2.31 6.68
CA MET A 124 -12.09 2.13 6.84
C MET A 124 -11.75 0.89 7.67
N THR A 125 -12.48 0.66 8.76
CA THR A 125 -12.29 -0.51 9.62
C THR A 125 -12.66 -1.79 8.86
N ALA A 126 -13.80 -1.79 8.16
CA ALA A 126 -14.23 -2.89 7.33
C ALA A 126 -13.21 -3.23 6.22
N LEU A 127 -12.62 -2.21 5.59
CA LEU A 127 -11.57 -2.39 4.59
C LEU A 127 -10.33 -3.08 5.18
N CYS A 128 -9.88 -2.71 6.38
CA CYS A 128 -8.81 -3.44 7.06
C CYS A 128 -9.20 -4.90 7.36
N GLU A 129 -10.41 -5.14 7.85
CA GLU A 129 -10.89 -6.48 8.20
C GLU A 129 -10.91 -7.42 6.97
N VAL A 130 -11.40 -6.95 5.82
CA VAL A 130 -11.45 -7.78 4.60
C VAL A 130 -10.08 -8.02 3.97
N THR A 131 -9.09 -7.15 4.20
CA THR A 131 -7.71 -7.32 3.73
C THR A 131 -6.84 -8.12 4.70
N GLU A 132 -7.21 -8.19 5.97
CA GLU A 132 -6.63 -9.06 7.00
C GLU A 132 -7.11 -10.51 6.82
N CYS A 133 -6.78 -11.16 5.69
CA CYS A 133 -7.10 -12.60 5.52
C CYS A 133 -6.29 -13.45 6.52
N PRO A 134 -6.91 -14.11 7.53
CA PRO A 134 -6.17 -14.77 8.62
C PRO A 134 -5.41 -16.02 8.17
N ALA A 135 -5.87 -16.66 7.09
CA ALA A 135 -5.25 -17.84 6.53
C ALA A 135 -4.01 -17.52 5.67
N GLU A 136 -3.75 -16.22 5.40
CA GLU A 136 -2.73 -15.69 4.47
C GLU A 136 -2.32 -16.70 3.38
N PRO A 137 -3.26 -17.18 2.54
CA PRO A 137 -3.01 -18.38 1.73
C PRO A 137 -1.80 -18.22 0.82
N TRP A 138 -1.56 -17.00 0.32
CA TRP A 138 -0.39 -16.61 -0.51
C TRP A 138 0.97 -16.89 0.14
N ARG A 139 1.06 -16.99 1.48
CA ARG A 139 2.29 -17.40 2.19
C ARG A 139 2.55 -18.90 2.17
N ALA A 140 1.51 -19.72 1.94
CA ALA A 140 1.58 -21.18 1.99
C ALA A 140 1.74 -21.86 0.61
N TYR A 141 1.90 -21.11 -0.49
CA TYR A 141 1.85 -21.61 -1.88
C TYR A 141 3.01 -22.49 -2.35
N ARG A 142 3.79 -23.10 -1.45
CA ARG A 142 4.68 -24.22 -1.81
C ARG A 142 3.97 -25.57 -1.91
N ALA A 143 2.67 -25.67 -1.60
CA ALA A 143 1.95 -26.95 -1.50
C ALA A 143 0.64 -27.02 -2.32
N MET A 144 0.76 -27.44 -3.58
CA MET A 144 -0.14 -28.30 -4.40
C MET A 144 -1.68 -28.06 -4.50
N TYR A 145 -2.31 -27.16 -3.74
CA TYR A 145 -3.69 -26.74 -3.93
C TYR A 145 -3.77 -25.21 -3.95
N TYR A 146 -4.22 -24.63 -5.06
CA TYR A 146 -4.34 -23.18 -5.25
C TYR A 146 -5.72 -22.73 -4.70
N PRO A 147 -5.82 -22.12 -3.50
CA PRO A 147 -7.01 -21.37 -3.17
C PRO A 147 -7.22 -20.23 -4.19
N PRO A 148 -8.46 -19.75 -4.38
CA PRO A 148 -8.70 -18.58 -5.20
C PRO A 148 -8.01 -17.36 -4.58
N GLU A 149 -7.33 -16.56 -5.41
CA GLU A 149 -6.74 -15.30 -4.97
C GLU A 149 -7.81 -14.36 -4.38
N PRO A 150 -7.55 -13.71 -3.24
CA PRO A 150 -8.49 -12.73 -2.69
C PRO A 150 -8.74 -11.59 -3.68
N ALA A 151 -9.98 -11.13 -3.80
CA ALA A 151 -10.31 -10.05 -4.75
C ALA A 151 -9.48 -8.76 -4.53
N TRP A 152 -9.11 -8.48 -3.27
CA TRP A 152 -8.32 -7.32 -2.90
C TRP A 152 -6.84 -7.39 -3.32
N SER A 153 -6.28 -8.58 -3.62
CA SER A 153 -4.86 -8.72 -3.96
C SER A 153 -4.50 -8.23 -5.36
N LYS A 154 -5.50 -7.90 -6.18
CA LYS A 154 -5.31 -7.35 -7.51
C LYS A 154 -4.74 -5.93 -7.43
N ALA A 155 -3.70 -5.65 -8.21
CA ALA A 155 -3.01 -4.36 -8.22
C ALA A 155 -3.94 -3.13 -8.39
N PRO A 156 -4.95 -3.12 -9.28
CA PRO A 156 -5.89 -1.99 -9.38
C PRO A 156 -6.73 -1.78 -8.11
N ILE A 157 -7.04 -2.84 -7.38
CA ILE A 157 -7.80 -2.76 -6.13
C ILE A 157 -6.91 -2.21 -5.01
N LEU A 158 -5.66 -2.67 -4.90
CA LEU A 158 -4.69 -2.12 -3.94
C LEU A 158 -4.43 -0.63 -4.19
N ARG A 159 -4.30 -0.22 -5.46
CA ARG A 159 -4.24 1.20 -5.85
C ARG A 159 -5.45 1.96 -5.33
N ARG A 160 -6.66 1.46 -5.60
CA ARG A 160 -7.92 2.08 -5.15
C ARG A 160 -7.99 2.17 -3.62
N ILE A 161 -7.54 1.15 -2.88
CA ILE A 161 -7.48 1.16 -1.41
C ILE A 161 -6.56 2.29 -0.92
N ILE A 162 -5.36 2.41 -1.51
CA ILE A 162 -4.41 3.48 -1.18
C ILE A 162 -5.00 4.86 -1.49
N GLU A 163 -5.56 5.05 -2.69
CA GLU A 163 -6.16 6.32 -3.12
C GLU A 163 -7.31 6.75 -2.18
N VAL A 164 -8.21 5.82 -1.84
CA VAL A 164 -9.31 6.09 -0.90
C VAL A 164 -8.78 6.34 0.51
N ALA A 165 -7.81 5.57 0.99
CA ALA A 165 -7.21 5.79 2.31
C ALA A 165 -6.55 7.17 2.41
N LEU A 166 -5.86 7.62 1.37
CA LEU A 166 -5.26 8.95 1.31
C LEU A 166 -6.32 10.05 1.22
N LEU A 167 -7.36 9.87 0.41
CA LEU A 167 -8.49 10.79 0.30
C LEU A 167 -9.18 11.01 1.65
N CYS A 168 -9.36 9.94 2.43
CA CYS A 168 -9.99 9.98 3.75
C CYS A 168 -9.00 10.33 4.88
N GLY A 169 -7.72 10.60 4.58
CA GLY A 169 -6.69 10.87 5.60
C GLY A 169 -6.39 9.69 6.54
N HIS A 170 -6.75 8.46 6.17
CA HIS A 170 -6.66 7.27 7.01
C HIS A 170 -5.31 6.54 6.84
N LYS A 171 -4.27 7.07 7.50
CA LYS A 171 -2.88 6.56 7.40
C LYS A 171 -2.74 5.06 7.70
N ARG A 172 -3.45 4.53 8.70
CA ARG A 172 -3.36 3.11 9.09
C ARG A 172 -3.76 2.15 7.96
N LEU A 173 -4.80 2.50 7.18
CA LEU A 173 -5.26 1.68 6.05
C LEU A 173 -4.27 1.80 4.87
N CYS A 174 -3.75 3.00 4.62
CA CYS A 174 -2.71 3.21 3.61
C CYS A 174 -1.47 2.36 3.91
N ASP A 175 -0.95 2.43 5.15
CA ASP A 175 0.22 1.64 5.58
C ASP A 175 -0.07 0.13 5.50
N HIS A 176 -1.28 -0.30 5.87
CA HIS A 176 -1.72 -1.69 5.75
C HIS A 176 -1.74 -2.18 4.29
N ALA A 177 -2.33 -1.40 3.38
CA ALA A 177 -2.40 -1.74 1.96
C ALA A 177 -1.01 -1.77 1.31
N VAL A 178 -0.13 -0.82 1.68
CA VAL A 178 1.28 -0.81 1.26
C VAL A 178 1.99 -2.09 1.71
N GLU A 179 1.83 -2.48 2.96
CA GLU A 179 2.49 -3.68 3.50
C GLU A 179 1.96 -4.96 2.85
N LYS A 180 0.64 -5.06 2.61
CA LYS A 180 0.07 -6.20 1.87
C LYS A 180 0.58 -6.26 0.43
N TRP A 181 0.72 -5.11 -0.24
CA TRP A 181 1.28 -5.07 -1.60
C TRP A 181 2.76 -5.47 -1.62
N VAL A 182 3.55 -4.96 -0.68
CA VAL A 182 4.96 -5.36 -0.50
C VAL A 182 5.08 -6.87 -0.32
N GLN A 183 4.24 -7.48 0.53
CA GLN A 183 4.25 -8.92 0.72
C GLN A 183 3.97 -9.67 -0.58
N LEU A 184 2.98 -9.24 -1.37
CA LEU A 184 2.65 -9.85 -2.67
C LEU A 184 3.78 -9.73 -3.68
N ILE A 185 4.52 -8.62 -3.67
CA ILE A 185 5.71 -8.43 -4.51
C ILE A 185 6.81 -9.41 -4.10
N LEU A 186 7.13 -9.50 -2.80
CA LEU A 186 8.19 -10.36 -2.28
C LEU A 186 7.91 -11.86 -2.48
N VAL A 187 6.65 -12.27 -2.53
CA VAL A 187 6.26 -13.66 -2.86
C VAL A 187 6.07 -13.89 -4.37
N GLY A 188 6.25 -12.87 -5.20
CA GLY A 188 6.20 -12.98 -6.66
C GLY A 188 4.80 -13.00 -7.28
N PHE A 189 3.76 -12.62 -6.54
CA PHE A 189 2.36 -12.59 -7.00
C PHE A 189 1.93 -11.24 -7.57
N ALA A 190 2.65 -10.16 -7.25
CA ALA A 190 2.37 -8.82 -7.80
C ALA A 190 3.50 -8.34 -8.70
N ASN A 191 3.12 -7.68 -9.81
CA ASN A 191 4.09 -7.02 -10.68
C ASN A 191 4.64 -5.75 -9.99
N PRO A 192 5.97 -5.68 -9.73
CA PRO A 192 6.56 -4.52 -9.06
C PRO A 192 6.46 -3.24 -9.90
N VAL A 193 6.43 -3.32 -11.24
CA VAL A 193 6.35 -2.14 -12.12
C VAL A 193 5.05 -1.36 -11.95
N TYR A 194 3.93 -2.05 -11.73
CA TYR A 194 2.66 -1.39 -11.42
C TYR A 194 2.75 -0.67 -10.07
N ALA A 195 3.35 -1.32 -9.07
CA ALA A 195 3.52 -0.72 -7.74
C ALA A 195 4.47 0.48 -7.75
N MET A 196 5.47 0.51 -8.65
CA MET A 196 6.35 1.67 -8.86
C MET A 196 5.56 2.91 -9.28
N ASP A 197 4.59 2.78 -10.18
CA ASP A 197 3.75 3.90 -10.63
C ASP A 197 2.97 4.51 -9.46
N VAL A 198 2.25 3.67 -8.72
CA VAL A 198 1.46 4.10 -7.56
C VAL A 198 2.35 4.68 -6.46
N ALA A 199 3.50 4.07 -6.19
CA ALA A 199 4.42 4.54 -5.16
C ALA A 199 5.10 5.87 -5.52
N ASP A 200 5.36 6.12 -6.80
CA ASP A 200 5.91 7.38 -7.28
C ASP A 200 4.83 8.48 -7.27
N GLN A 201 3.60 8.17 -7.70
CA GLN A 201 2.48 9.12 -7.71
C GLN A 201 2.10 9.59 -6.31
N HIS A 202 2.07 8.69 -5.33
CA HIS A 202 1.60 8.98 -3.96
C HIS A 202 2.73 9.14 -2.94
N GLY A 203 4.00 9.13 -3.36
CA GLY A 203 5.12 9.37 -2.45
C GLY A 203 5.40 8.23 -1.44
N LEU A 204 4.99 7.00 -1.75
CA LEU A 204 5.05 5.85 -0.81
C LEU A 204 6.43 5.22 -0.77
N ALA A 205 7.29 5.70 0.14
CA ALA A 205 8.70 5.27 0.21
C ALA A 205 8.90 3.76 0.35
N ARG A 206 8.18 3.10 1.27
CA ARG A 206 8.30 1.65 1.50
C ARG A 206 7.95 0.82 0.26
N LEU A 207 6.81 1.13 -0.37
CA LEU A 207 6.38 0.45 -1.61
C LEU A 207 7.37 0.73 -2.74
N ARG A 208 7.84 1.97 -2.89
CA ARG A 208 8.83 2.36 -3.90
C ARG A 208 10.10 1.55 -3.75
N GLY A 209 10.70 1.56 -2.56
CA GLY A 209 11.97 0.89 -2.31
C GLY A 209 11.93 -0.59 -2.65
N VAL A 210 10.91 -1.31 -2.16
CA VAL A 210 10.74 -2.74 -2.46
C VAL A 210 10.49 -2.97 -3.95
N SER A 211 9.61 -2.19 -4.56
CA SER A 211 9.24 -2.40 -5.97
C SER A 211 10.42 -2.20 -6.91
N TYR A 212 11.21 -1.15 -6.68
CA TYR A 212 12.43 -0.91 -7.47
C TYR A 212 13.52 -1.94 -7.17
N TYR A 213 13.69 -2.34 -5.91
CA TYR A 213 14.68 -3.35 -5.53
C TYR A 213 14.39 -4.69 -6.20
N GLU A 214 13.17 -5.22 -6.06
CA GLU A 214 12.78 -6.50 -6.67
C GLU A 214 12.84 -6.44 -8.19
N THR A 215 12.43 -5.31 -8.81
CA THR A 215 12.63 -5.10 -10.26
C THR A 215 14.11 -5.23 -10.63
N LEU A 216 15.01 -4.61 -9.87
CA LEU A 216 16.43 -4.60 -10.16
C LEU A 216 17.08 -5.97 -9.99
N ILE A 217 16.69 -6.73 -8.96
CA ILE A 217 17.15 -8.10 -8.75
C ILE A 217 16.70 -8.98 -9.93
N ALA A 218 15.44 -8.87 -10.34
CA ALA A 218 14.91 -9.61 -11.50
C ALA A 218 15.59 -9.22 -12.83
N CYS A 219 15.87 -7.93 -13.06
CA CYS A 219 16.57 -7.47 -14.26
C CYS A 219 18.09 -7.77 -14.24
N ASN A 220 18.69 -8.13 -13.10
CA ASN A 220 20.11 -8.49 -13.07
C ASN A 220 20.36 -9.91 -13.62
N GLU A 221 19.38 -10.81 -13.56
CA GLU A 221 19.52 -12.18 -14.09
C GLU A 221 19.38 -12.24 -15.61
N ARG A 222 18.74 -11.24 -16.22
CA ARG A 222 18.58 -11.07 -17.68
C ARG A 222 18.69 -9.58 -17.98
N LEU A 223 19.71 -9.15 -18.73
CA LEU A 223 19.93 -7.74 -19.13
C LEU A 223 18.75 -7.06 -19.88
N GLU A 224 17.68 -7.82 -20.13
CA GLU A 224 16.37 -7.35 -20.56
C GLU A 224 15.44 -7.45 -19.35
N CYS A 225 14.87 -6.33 -18.89
CA CYS A 225 13.98 -6.37 -17.74
C CYS A 225 12.86 -7.39 -17.97
N ALA A 226 12.89 -8.47 -17.19
CA ALA A 226 12.09 -9.68 -17.35
C ALA A 226 10.57 -9.50 -17.14
N TYR A 227 10.12 -8.25 -17.09
CA TYR A 227 8.72 -7.85 -17.02
C TYR A 227 8.19 -7.28 -18.35
N GLU A 228 8.89 -7.45 -19.48
CA GLU A 228 8.23 -7.44 -20.79
C GLU A 228 7.52 -8.79 -20.98
N PRO A 229 6.19 -8.90 -20.84
CA PRO A 229 5.51 -10.14 -21.14
C PRO A 229 5.23 -10.13 -22.63
N LEU A 230 5.85 -11.05 -23.34
CA LEU A 230 5.33 -11.58 -24.59
C LEU A 230 3.86 -11.97 -24.34
N LEU A 231 2.94 -11.19 -24.94
CA LEU A 231 1.51 -11.48 -25.10
C LEU A 231 0.70 -11.58 -23.79
N ALA A 232 0.23 -10.44 -23.27
CA ALA A 232 -1.00 -10.44 -22.48
C ALA A 232 -2.17 -10.80 -23.41
N ALA A 233 -2.64 -12.04 -23.34
CA ALA A 233 -3.82 -12.53 -24.06
C ALA A 233 -5.14 -11.93 -23.55
N ASP A 234 -5.09 -11.12 -22.49
CA ASP A 234 -6.26 -10.72 -21.72
C ASP A 234 -6.28 -9.21 -21.43
N GLY A 235 -6.24 -8.39 -22.48
CA GLY A 235 -6.71 -6.98 -22.51
C GLY A 235 -6.17 -5.96 -21.49
N GLY A 236 -5.31 -6.34 -20.54
CA GLY A 236 -4.84 -5.49 -19.46
C GLY A 236 -3.81 -4.46 -19.92
N GLU A 237 -3.87 -3.28 -19.30
CA GLU A 237 -2.91 -2.19 -19.52
C GLU A 237 -1.47 -2.68 -19.31
N ARG A 238 -0.65 -2.56 -20.35
CA ARG A 238 0.78 -2.89 -20.30
C ARG A 238 1.51 -1.80 -19.54
N HIS A 239 1.90 -2.08 -18.31
CA HIS A 239 2.70 -1.16 -17.50
C HIS A 239 4.16 -1.33 -17.86
N THR A 240 4.65 -0.45 -18.75
CA THR A 240 6.06 -0.37 -19.11
C THR A 240 6.74 0.69 -18.25
N MET A 241 7.99 0.46 -17.88
CA MET A 241 8.73 1.45 -17.09
C MET A 241 8.90 2.76 -17.86
N THR A 242 8.51 3.85 -17.23
CA THR A 242 8.71 5.20 -17.76
C THR A 242 10.20 5.57 -17.76
N PRO A 243 10.64 6.56 -18.57
CA PRO A 243 12.03 7.02 -18.55
C PRO A 243 12.53 7.47 -17.15
N PRO A 244 11.75 8.21 -16.34
CA PRO A 244 12.13 8.52 -14.96
C PRO A 244 12.31 7.28 -14.07
N GLN A 245 11.44 6.27 -14.22
CA GLN A 245 11.57 5.00 -13.50
C GLN A 245 12.86 4.27 -13.89
N ARG A 246 13.22 4.24 -15.18
CA ARG A 246 14.49 3.67 -15.64
C ARG A 246 15.70 4.42 -15.06
N ALA A 247 15.66 5.76 -15.01
CA ALA A 247 16.74 6.57 -14.44
C ALA A 247 16.93 6.31 -12.94
N ARG A 248 15.84 6.21 -12.18
CA ARG A 248 15.87 5.82 -10.74
C ARG A 248 16.39 4.41 -10.53
N LEU A 249 16.02 3.46 -11.40
CA LEU A 249 16.50 2.08 -11.33
C LEU A 249 18.03 1.99 -11.52
N LEU A 250 18.56 2.70 -12.52
CA LEU A 250 20.02 2.80 -12.76
C LEU A 250 20.76 3.54 -11.64
N SER A 251 20.16 4.60 -11.10
CA SER A 251 20.68 5.31 -9.93
C SER A 251 20.73 4.40 -8.70
N GLY A 252 19.68 3.61 -8.49
CA GLY A 252 19.60 2.57 -7.47
C GLY A 252 20.68 1.51 -7.63
N PHE A 253 20.89 1.01 -8.84
CA PHE A 253 21.98 0.07 -9.14
C PHE A 253 23.34 0.62 -8.71
N PHE A 254 23.67 1.84 -9.16
CA PHE A 254 24.93 2.48 -8.77
C PHE A 254 25.06 2.68 -7.26
N SER A 255 23.99 3.16 -6.62
CA SER A 255 23.94 3.44 -5.18
C SER A 255 24.14 2.16 -4.35
N LEU A 256 23.43 1.08 -4.69
CA LEU A 256 23.49 -0.20 -3.98
C LEU A 256 24.84 -0.91 -4.16
N VAL A 257 25.39 -0.91 -5.37
CA VAL A 257 26.72 -1.49 -5.62
C VAL A 257 27.79 -0.76 -4.79
N ARG A 258 27.77 0.58 -4.78
CA ARG A 258 28.68 1.37 -3.93
C ARG A 258 28.45 1.12 -2.45
N ARG A 259 27.20 0.97 -2.04
CA ARG A 259 26.84 0.70 -0.65
C ARG A 259 27.40 -0.65 -0.20
N TRP A 260 27.28 -1.67 -1.03
CA TRP A 260 27.87 -2.96 -0.75
C TRP A 260 29.39 -2.92 -0.62
N GLU A 261 30.09 -2.21 -1.53
CA GLU A 261 31.55 -2.04 -1.42
C GLU A 261 31.96 -1.35 -0.11
N GLN A 262 31.18 -0.39 0.38
CA GLN A 262 31.39 0.21 1.69
C GLN A 262 31.21 -0.82 2.81
N ILE A 263 30.09 -1.54 2.83
CA ILE A 263 29.76 -2.55 3.85
C ILE A 263 30.86 -3.62 3.95
N ARG A 264 31.44 -4.02 2.82
CA ARG A 264 32.56 -4.99 2.79
C ARG A 264 33.81 -4.48 3.50
N GLU A 265 34.13 -3.21 3.33
CA GLU A 265 35.32 -2.60 3.92
C GLU A 265 35.09 -2.11 5.37
N THR A 266 33.85 -1.76 5.71
CA THR A 266 33.46 -1.22 7.02
C THR A 266 32.53 -2.21 7.76
N PRO A 267 33.08 -3.19 8.49
CA PRO A 267 32.29 -4.09 9.34
C PRO A 267 31.48 -3.31 10.38
N PRO A 268 30.27 -3.79 10.75
CA PRO A 268 29.50 -3.19 11.82
C PRO A 268 30.23 -3.37 13.16
N THR A 269 30.23 -2.35 14.00
CA THR A 269 30.87 -2.37 15.32
C THR A 269 29.85 -2.67 16.40
N PHE A 270 30.28 -3.36 17.47
CA PHE A 270 29.43 -3.66 18.62
C PHE A 270 30.06 -3.20 19.95
N ALA A 271 29.19 -2.82 20.90
CA ALA A 271 29.60 -2.35 22.21
C ALA A 271 30.25 -3.48 23.04
N ARG A 272 31.16 -3.11 23.95
CA ARG A 272 31.85 -4.06 24.84
C ARG A 272 30.85 -4.66 25.84
N PRO A 273 30.60 -5.98 25.81
CA PRO A 273 29.74 -6.62 26.81
C PRO A 273 30.43 -6.71 28.18
N GLU A 274 29.65 -6.86 29.23
CA GLU A 274 30.17 -7.10 30.58
C GLU A 274 31.05 -8.36 30.62
N GLY A 275 32.18 -8.27 31.33
CA GLY A 275 33.15 -9.35 31.45
C GLY A 275 34.13 -9.50 30.27
N CYS A 276 34.01 -8.71 29.20
CA CYS A 276 35.01 -8.71 28.12
C CYS A 276 36.25 -7.88 28.49
N THR A 277 37.41 -8.54 28.55
CA THR A 277 38.69 -7.92 28.96
C THR A 277 39.54 -7.44 27.78
N TYR A 278 39.31 -7.96 26.58
CA TYR A 278 40.13 -7.68 25.39
C TYR A 278 39.29 -7.35 24.14
N HIS A 279 38.50 -6.26 24.23
CA HIS A 279 37.49 -5.91 23.23
C HIS A 279 38.06 -5.23 21.97
N ALA A 280 38.73 -4.09 22.12
CA ALA A 280 39.11 -3.23 20.98
C ALA A 280 40.17 -3.87 20.07
N HIS A 281 41.24 -4.42 20.66
CA HIS A 281 42.32 -5.06 19.91
C HIS A 281 42.14 -6.58 19.77
N GLY A 282 41.18 -7.18 20.47
CA GLY A 282 40.84 -8.59 20.38
C GLY A 282 39.57 -8.81 19.58
N CYS A 283 38.42 -8.78 20.27
CA CYS A 283 37.13 -9.12 19.68
C CYS A 283 36.82 -8.34 18.39
N LEU A 284 37.00 -7.00 18.38
CA LEU A 284 36.76 -6.17 17.20
C LEU A 284 37.76 -6.45 16.07
N SER A 285 39.04 -6.69 16.39
CA SER A 285 40.05 -7.04 15.38
C SER A 285 39.74 -8.38 14.72
N THR A 286 39.41 -9.40 15.52
CA THR A 286 39.03 -10.72 15.01
C THR A 286 37.75 -10.65 14.20
N TRP A 287 36.73 -9.92 14.69
CA TRP A 287 35.50 -9.67 13.97
C TRP A 287 35.77 -9.03 12.59
N ASN A 288 36.58 -7.97 12.54
CA ASN A 288 36.92 -7.30 11.29
C ASN A 288 37.65 -8.21 10.31
N SER A 289 38.54 -9.08 10.81
CA SER A 289 39.25 -10.05 9.99
C SER A 289 38.31 -11.10 9.41
N ILE A 290 37.46 -11.70 10.25
CA ILE A 290 36.49 -12.72 9.83
C ILE A 290 35.50 -12.11 8.84
N TRP A 291 34.94 -10.94 9.14
CA TRP A 291 34.05 -10.20 8.22
C TRP A 291 34.66 -10.05 6.82
N LYS A 292 35.90 -9.56 6.73
CA LYS A 292 36.60 -9.40 5.44
C LYS A 292 36.84 -10.71 4.72
N THR A 293 37.04 -11.81 5.43
CA THR A 293 37.15 -13.15 4.84
C THR A 293 35.79 -13.65 4.36
N THR A 294 34.74 -13.51 5.16
CA THR A 294 33.37 -13.95 4.83
C THR A 294 32.83 -13.21 3.60
N THR A 295 33.09 -11.91 3.47
CA THR A 295 32.66 -11.14 2.28
C THR A 295 33.32 -11.60 0.97
N LYS A 296 34.41 -12.36 1.04
CA LYS A 296 35.13 -12.95 -0.11
C LYS A 296 34.79 -14.42 -0.35
N ASN A 297 33.87 -15.00 0.43
CA ASN A 297 33.43 -16.39 0.28
C ASN A 297 32.77 -16.61 -1.10
N ASP A 298 33.00 -17.75 -1.73
CA ASP A 298 32.45 -18.08 -3.05
C ASP A 298 30.91 -17.97 -3.12
N LEU A 299 30.21 -18.27 -2.01
CA LEU A 299 28.76 -18.11 -1.91
C LEU A 299 28.30 -16.64 -2.01
N MET A 300 29.17 -15.67 -1.66
CA MET A 300 28.93 -14.25 -1.87
C MET A 300 29.12 -13.85 -3.33
N VAL A 301 30.09 -14.48 -4.01
CA VAL A 301 30.48 -14.16 -5.39
C VAL A 301 29.37 -14.50 -6.37
N HIS A 302 28.61 -15.58 -6.11
CA HIS A 302 27.48 -15.98 -6.94
C HIS A 302 26.23 -15.10 -6.82
N ARG A 303 26.15 -14.21 -5.82
CA ARG A 303 25.06 -13.24 -5.71
C ARG A 303 25.44 -11.93 -6.41
N PRO A 304 24.50 -11.22 -7.06
CA PRO A 304 24.77 -9.91 -7.65
C PRO A 304 25.26 -8.90 -6.62
N ALA A 305 26.15 -7.99 -7.01
CA ALA A 305 26.61 -6.92 -6.11
C ALA A 305 25.53 -5.92 -5.70
N VAL A 306 24.44 -5.88 -6.46
CA VAL A 306 23.27 -5.07 -6.19
C VAL A 306 22.33 -5.68 -5.14
N ASP A 307 22.43 -6.99 -4.87
CA ASP A 307 21.62 -7.71 -3.85
C ASP A 307 22.17 -7.49 -2.44
N VAL A 308 22.16 -6.24 -1.96
CA VAL A 308 22.69 -5.86 -0.65
C VAL A 308 22.00 -6.62 0.47
N LEU A 309 20.67 -6.71 0.45
CA LEU A 309 19.90 -7.37 1.51
C LEU A 309 20.10 -8.89 1.48
N GLY A 310 20.13 -9.51 0.29
CA GLY A 310 20.41 -10.95 0.18
C GLY A 310 21.83 -11.31 0.57
N ARG A 311 22.82 -10.46 0.27
CA ARG A 311 24.20 -10.63 0.74
C ARG A 311 24.34 -10.46 2.25
N LEU A 312 23.65 -9.49 2.86
CA LEU A 312 23.62 -9.34 4.33
C LEU A 312 22.97 -10.54 5.03
N ARG A 313 21.88 -11.08 4.46
CA ARG A 313 21.23 -12.30 4.97
C ARG A 313 22.19 -13.49 4.93
N MET A 314 22.88 -13.70 3.81
CA MET A 314 23.87 -14.78 3.70
C MET A 314 25.11 -14.53 4.57
N MET A 315 25.55 -13.28 4.74
CA MET A 315 26.60 -12.94 5.71
C MET A 315 26.19 -13.38 7.13
N GLN A 316 24.95 -13.14 7.53
CA GLN A 316 24.45 -13.59 8.83
C GLN A 316 24.52 -15.12 8.95
N GLU A 317 24.04 -15.87 7.95
CA GLU A 317 24.07 -17.34 7.95
C GLU A 317 25.51 -17.89 8.03
N LEU A 318 26.44 -17.32 7.25
CA LEU A 318 27.83 -17.74 7.22
C LEU A 318 28.55 -17.45 8.54
N LEU A 319 28.33 -16.27 9.12
CA LEU A 319 28.93 -15.87 10.39
C LEU A 319 28.37 -16.68 11.58
N GLU A 320 27.08 -17.04 11.54
CA GLU A 320 26.49 -17.94 12.55
C GLU A 320 27.09 -19.36 12.48
N ALA A 321 27.37 -19.83 11.27
CA ALA A 321 27.98 -21.15 11.04
C ALA A 321 29.50 -21.19 11.28
N ASP A 322 30.18 -20.05 11.26
CA ASP A 322 31.64 -19.95 11.32
C ASP A 322 32.22 -20.52 12.63
N SER A 323 33.13 -21.49 12.53
CA SER A 323 33.77 -22.13 13.69
C SER A 323 34.81 -21.23 14.35
N ASP A 324 35.53 -20.44 13.56
CA ASP A 324 36.63 -19.62 14.05
C ASP A 324 36.09 -18.44 14.85
N LEU A 325 34.98 -17.85 14.41
CA LEU A 325 34.22 -16.84 15.15
C LEU A 325 33.71 -17.41 16.47
N ARG A 326 33.21 -18.66 16.47
CA ARG A 326 32.70 -19.33 17.67
C ARG A 326 33.79 -19.61 18.70
N LEU A 327 35.02 -19.89 18.27
CA LEU A 327 36.17 -20.14 19.13
C LEU A 327 36.85 -18.84 19.59
N ALA A 328 36.89 -17.82 18.73
CA ALA A 328 37.63 -16.59 19.00
C ALA A 328 36.87 -15.57 19.85
N LEU A 329 35.53 -15.57 19.82
CA LEU A 329 34.71 -14.64 20.61
C LEU A 329 34.01 -15.35 21.76
N THR A 330 33.94 -14.66 22.90
CA THR A 330 33.09 -15.08 24.02
C THR A 330 31.62 -15.09 23.59
N PRO A 331 30.74 -15.90 24.22
CA PRO A 331 29.32 -15.95 23.86
C PRO A 331 28.61 -14.59 23.90
N SER A 332 28.98 -13.70 24.83
CA SER A 332 28.42 -12.35 24.93
C SER A 332 28.88 -11.45 23.78
N CYS A 333 30.17 -11.46 23.44
CA CYS A 333 30.72 -10.69 22.31
C CYS A 333 30.17 -11.19 20.98
N ARG A 334 30.06 -12.51 20.79
CA ARG A 334 29.48 -13.10 19.59
C ARG A 334 28.02 -12.69 19.40
N ARG A 335 27.21 -12.72 20.47
CA ARG A 335 25.81 -12.28 20.41
C ARG A 335 25.71 -10.81 20.02
N ALA A 336 26.52 -9.93 20.63
CA ALA A 336 26.54 -8.51 20.30
C ALA A 336 27.01 -8.24 18.85
N ALA A 337 28.00 -9.00 18.37
CA ALA A 337 28.44 -8.94 16.97
C ALA A 337 27.32 -9.33 16.01
N MET A 338 26.64 -10.46 16.24
CA MET A 338 25.52 -10.89 15.40
C MET A 338 24.35 -9.92 15.45
N GLU A 339 24.06 -9.31 16.60
CA GLU A 339 23.03 -8.27 16.71
C GLU A 339 23.38 -7.06 15.86
N SER A 340 24.65 -6.64 15.81
CA SER A 340 25.08 -5.53 14.95
C SER A 340 24.89 -5.81 13.44
N VAL A 341 24.92 -7.09 13.02
CA VAL A 341 24.60 -7.48 11.63
C VAL A 341 23.10 -7.36 11.36
N LYS A 342 22.25 -7.76 12.33
CA LYS A 342 20.80 -7.60 12.23
C LYS A 342 20.41 -6.13 12.20
N GLU A 343 20.99 -5.30 13.06
CA GLU A 343 20.78 -3.85 13.06
C GLU A 343 21.21 -3.21 11.74
N LEU A 344 22.32 -3.68 11.15
CA LEU A 344 22.73 -3.24 9.81
C LEU A 344 21.71 -3.67 8.75
N PHE A 345 21.24 -4.91 8.77
CA PHE A 345 20.20 -5.40 7.85
C PHE A 345 18.93 -4.55 7.92
N MET A 346 18.38 -4.35 9.13
CA MET A 346 17.16 -3.55 9.34
C MET A 346 17.35 -2.11 8.82
N ARG A 347 18.51 -1.52 9.08
CA ARG A 347 18.83 -0.16 8.61
C ARG A 347 18.87 -0.06 7.09
N GLU A 348 19.48 -1.04 6.41
CA GLU A 348 19.51 -1.05 4.95
C GLU A 348 18.13 -1.34 4.35
N GLU A 349 17.32 -2.19 4.99
CA GLU A 349 15.94 -2.47 4.59
C GLU A 349 15.05 -1.22 4.71
N ASP A 350 15.12 -0.50 5.83
CA ASP A 350 14.36 0.74 6.06
C ASP A 350 14.79 1.85 5.10
N ASN A 351 16.07 1.88 4.73
CA ASN A 351 16.64 2.91 3.84
C ASN A 351 16.60 2.52 2.35
N ILE A 352 16.03 1.36 2.00
CA ILE A 352 16.10 0.82 0.63
C ILE A 352 15.53 1.80 -0.41
N ALA A 353 14.46 2.52 -0.03
CA ALA A 353 13.82 3.54 -0.86
C ALA A 353 14.72 4.73 -1.20
N ALA A 354 15.65 5.09 -0.32
CA ALA A 354 16.54 6.23 -0.52
C ALA A 354 17.58 5.98 -1.62
N HIS A 355 17.86 4.72 -1.96
CA HIS A 355 18.76 4.38 -3.05
C HIS A 355 18.16 4.68 -4.43
N PHE A 356 16.82 4.70 -4.55
CA PHE A 356 16.10 4.87 -5.82
C PHE A 356 15.67 6.33 -6.06
N GLN A 357 16.60 7.25 -5.87
CA GLN A 357 16.46 8.65 -6.25
C GLN A 357 17.09 8.88 -7.62
N ASP A 358 16.53 9.79 -8.42
CA ASP A 358 17.09 10.10 -9.74
C ASP A 358 18.33 10.99 -9.57
N LEU A 359 19.52 10.41 -9.75
CA LEU A 359 20.80 11.12 -9.63
C LEU A 359 21.12 11.98 -10.87
N THR A 360 20.30 11.92 -11.92
CA THR A 360 20.48 12.70 -13.15
C THR A 360 19.82 14.08 -13.07
N VAL A 361 18.90 14.26 -12.11
CA VAL A 361 18.21 15.52 -11.85
C VAL A 361 18.94 16.22 -10.71
N ALA A 362 19.29 17.51 -10.91
CA ALA A 362 19.89 18.31 -9.84
C ALA A 362 18.96 18.31 -8.61
N PRO A 363 19.49 18.22 -7.37
CA PRO A 363 18.65 18.30 -6.18
C PRO A 363 17.86 19.60 -6.24
N ALA A 364 16.54 19.52 -6.14
CA ALA A 364 15.69 20.69 -6.03
C ALA A 364 16.24 21.55 -4.89
N GLN A 365 16.66 22.78 -5.21
CA GLN A 365 17.12 23.72 -4.21
C GLN A 365 15.98 23.85 -3.20
N SER A 366 16.22 23.42 -1.96
CA SER A 366 15.32 23.72 -0.85
C SER A 366 15.24 25.24 -0.76
N GLU A 367 14.10 25.82 -1.13
CA GLU A 367 13.84 27.24 -0.89
C GLU A 367 14.01 27.51 0.61
N PRO A 368 14.70 28.61 0.98
CA PRO A 368 15.14 28.90 2.33
C PRO A 368 14.02 29.15 3.33
#